data_AF-A0A1V2RBI9-F1
#
_entry.id   AF-A0A1V2RBI9-F1
#
_cell.length_a   1.000
_cell.length_b   1.000
_cell.length_c   1.000
_cell.angle_alpha   90.00
_cell.angle_beta   90.00
_cell.angle_gamma   90.00
#
_symmetry.space_group_name_H-M   'P 1'
#
loop_
_entity.id
_entity.type
_entity.pdbx_description
1 polymer ?
#
loop_
_entity_poly.entity_id
_entity_poly.type
_entity_poly.pdbx_seq_one_letter_code
_entity_poly.pdbx_strand_id
1 'polypeptide(L)' 'MAALEAEACALGYREAWLDTATNQPEAMAFYQSLGYRETGRETRPEWHWTLVYHLKELRPAHRVGRRPPASREADRE' A
#
# COMPACT_ATOMS: atom_id res chain seq x y z
N MET A 1 1.37 8.39 2.77
CA MET A 1 0.99 6.97 2.60
C MET A 1 0.53 6.69 1.18
N ALA A 2 -0.54 7.32 0.67
CA ALA A 2 -1.04 7.07 -0.69
C ALA A 2 0.01 7.20 -1.83
N ALA A 3 0.88 8.21 -1.81
CA ALA A 3 1.91 8.37 -2.84
C ALA A 3 2.93 7.22 -2.83
N LEU A 4 3.37 6.80 -1.64
CA LEU A 4 4.27 5.66 -1.44
C LEU A 4 3.63 4.36 -1.93
N GLU A 5 2.37 4.11 -1.55
CA GLU A 5 1.61 2.93 -1.98
C GLU A 5 1.43 2.89 -3.50
N ALA A 6 1.18 4.04 -4.12
CA ALA A 6 1.02 4.16 -5.57
C ALA A 6 2.34 3.89 -6.32
N GLU A 7 3.45 4.42 -5.82
CA GLU A 7 4.78 4.17 -6.39
C GLU A 7 5.20 2.71 -6.23
N ALA A 8 5.01 2.13 -5.03
CA ALA A 8 5.27 0.72 -4.79
C ALA A 8 4.45 -0.16 -5.76
N CYS A 9 3.19 0.18 -5.98
CA CYS A 9 2.38 -0.52 -6.95
C CYS A 9 2.86 -0.33 -8.40
N ALA A 10 3.33 0.86 -8.77
CA ALA A 10 3.91 1.13 -10.09
C ALA A 10 5.20 0.33 -10.35
N LEU A 11 5.97 0.06 -9.29
CA LEU A 11 7.14 -0.80 -9.30
C LEU A 11 6.80 -2.31 -9.28
N GLY A 12 5.52 -2.68 -9.15
CA GLY A 12 5.06 -4.06 -9.19
C GLY A 12 4.98 -4.74 -7.82
N TYR A 13 5.20 -4.02 -6.72
CA TYR A 13 4.95 -4.55 -5.38
C TYR A 13 3.45 -4.76 -5.16
N ARG A 14 3.11 -5.83 -4.43
CA ARG A 14 1.72 -6.26 -4.18
C ARG A 14 1.27 -6.07 -2.75
N GLU A 15 2.19 -5.75 -1.86
CA GLU A 15 1.96 -5.69 -0.43
C GLU A 15 2.79 -4.58 0.18
N ALA A 16 2.22 -3.90 1.18
CA ALA A 16 2.93 -2.99 2.06
C ALA A 16 2.87 -3.54 3.49
N TRP A 17 4.05 -3.67 4.09
CA TRP A 17 4.23 -4.13 5.46
C TRP A 17 4.69 -2.96 6.33
N LEU A 18 4.09 -2.83 7.51
CA LEU A 18 4.45 -1.86 8.53
C LEU A 18 4.57 -2.55 9.87
N ASP A 19 5.44 -2.03 10.71
CA ASP A 19 5.63 -2.45 12.09
C ASP A 19 5.37 -1.26 13.03
N THR A 20 4.64 -1.52 14.11
CA THR A 20 4.34 -0.53 15.15
C THR A 20 4.55 -1.12 16.51
N ALA A 21 4.92 -0.31 17.48
CA ALA A 21 4.90 -0.73 18.87
C ALA A 21 3.55 -0.40 19.52
N THR A 22 3.08 -1.28 20.41
CA THR A 22 1.82 -1.11 21.17
C THR A 22 1.78 0.14 22.06
N ASN A 23 2.92 0.76 22.35
CA ASN A 23 3.00 2.05 23.03
C ASN A 23 2.79 3.26 22.09
N GLN A 24 2.44 3.02 20.82
CA GLN A 24 2.10 4.04 19.82
C GLN A 24 0.67 3.81 19.28
N PRO A 25 -0.36 3.92 20.13
CA PRO A 25 -1.75 3.60 19.75
C PRO A 25 -2.28 4.48 18.60
N GLU A 26 -1.81 5.72 18.49
CA GLU A 26 -2.19 6.64 17.41
C GLU A 26 -1.68 6.15 16.05
N ALA A 27 -0.48 5.59 16.00
CA ALA A 27 0.07 5.02 14.77
C ALA A 27 -0.72 3.77 14.34
N MET A 28 -1.08 2.91 15.30
CA MET A 28 -1.91 1.73 15.04
C MET A 28 -3.28 2.13 14.48
N ALA A 29 -3.94 3.10 15.11
CA ALA A 29 -5.23 3.61 14.66
C ALA A 29 -5.13 4.25 13.27
N PHE A 30 -4.05 5.01 13.02
CA PHE A 30 -3.80 5.59 11.70
C PHE A 30 -3.63 4.52 10.62
N TYR A 31 -2.85 3.46 10.85
CA TYR A 31 -2.67 2.38 9.87
C TYR A 31 -3.96 1.61 9.60
N GLN A 32 -4.74 1.32 10.65
CA GLN A 32 -6.06 0.72 10.51
C GLN A 32 -6.99 1.61 9.67
N SER A 33 -6.97 2.93 9.88
CA SER A 33 -7.77 3.88 9.08
C SER A 33 -7.40 3.90 7.59
N LEU A 34 -6.15 3.54 7.26
CA LEU A 34 -5.65 3.42 5.89
C LEU A 34 -5.93 2.05 5.25
N GLY A 35 -6.60 1.15 5.97
CA GLY A 35 -6.96 -0.18 5.50
C GLY A 35 -5.87 -1.23 5.68
N TYR A 36 -4.85 -0.96 6.50
CA TYR A 36 -3.91 -1.99 6.92
C TYR A 36 -4.58 -2.89 7.97
N ARG A 37 -4.35 -4.20 7.85
CA ARG A 37 -4.82 -5.21 8.80
C ARG A 37 -3.66 -5.73 9.63
N GLU A 38 -3.88 -5.95 10.91
CA GLU A 38 -2.91 -6.63 11.76
C GLU A 38 -2.74 -8.09 11.29
N THR A 39 -1.50 -8.53 11.10
CA THR A 39 -1.16 -9.90 10.67
C THR A 39 -0.38 -10.68 11.72
N GLY A 40 0.18 -9.99 12.71
CA GLY A 40 0.90 -10.65 13.78
C GLY A 40 1.40 -9.68 14.84
N ARG A 41 1.85 -10.26 15.95
CA ARG A 41 2.50 -9.56 17.04
C ARG A 41 3.74 -10.30 17.47
N GLU A 42 4.76 -9.56 17.88
CA GLU A 42 5.98 -10.11 18.44
C GLU A 42 6.29 -9.39 19.75
N THR A 43 6.49 -10.17 20.81
CA THR A 43 6.91 -9.68 22.11
C THR A 43 8.19 -10.40 22.49
N ARG A 44 9.17 -9.65 23.00
CA ARG A 44 10.41 -10.21 23.50
C ARG A 44 10.60 -9.81 24.96
N PRO A 45 11.23 -10.67 25.80
CA PRO A 45 11.47 -10.35 27.21
C PRO A 45 12.27 -9.06 27.42
N GLU A 46 13.09 -8.67 26.43
CA GLU A 46 13.91 -7.46 26.47
C GLU A 46 13.13 -6.18 26.10
N TRP A 47 11.87 -6.31 25.65
CA TRP A 47 11.05 -5.18 25.22
C TRP A 47 9.95 -4.88 26.24
N HIS A 48 9.77 -3.59 26.52
CA HIS A 48 8.64 -3.12 27.32
C HIS A 48 7.37 -2.92 26.47
N TRP A 49 7.42 -3.29 25.19
CA TRP A 49 6.33 -3.15 24.22
C TRP A 49 6.25 -4.38 23.31
N THR A 50 5.04 -4.64 22.82
CA THR A 50 4.79 -5.60 21.75
C THR A 50 4.89 -4.91 20.40
N LEU A 51 5.66 -5.49 19.47
CA LEU A 51 5.66 -5.11 18.07
C LEU A 51 4.42 -5.71 17.40
N VAL A 52 3.77 -4.95 16.52
CA VAL A 52 2.55 -5.30 15.80
C VAL A 52 2.80 -5.09 14.32
N TYR A 53 2.60 -6.15 13.55
CA TYR A 53 2.77 -6.16 12.10
C TYR A 53 1.44 -5.87 11.42
N HIS A 54 1.47 -4.94 10.47
CA HIS A 54 0.32 -4.49 9.69
C HIS A 54 0.59 -4.70 8.20
N LEU A 55 -0.37 -5.29 7.50
CA LEU A 55 -0.29 -5.58 6.08
C LEU A 55 -1.42 -4.89 5.32
N LYS A 56 -1.10 -4.35 4.15
CA LYS A 56 -2.10 -3.94 3.17
C LYS A 56 -1.74 -4.49 1.80
N GLU A 57 -2.73 -5.06 1.12
CA GLU A 57 -2.60 -5.44 -0.28
C GLU A 57 -2.59 -4.18 -1.15
N LEU A 58 -1.54 -4.02 -1.95
CA LEU A 58 -1.41 -2.98 -2.94
C LEU A 58 -2.08 -3.49 -4.22
N ARG A 59 -3.26 -2.93 -4.52
CA ARG A 59 -3.93 -3.20 -5.79
C ARG A 59 -3.43 -2.19 -6.82
N PRO A 60 -3.09 -2.64 -8.03
CA PRO A 60 -2.93 -1.71 -9.14
C PRO A 60 -4.22 -0.92 -9.28
N ALA A 61 -4.10 0.40 -9.14
CA ALA A 61 -5.14 1.30 -9.59
C ALA A 61 -5.44 0.86 -11.02
N HIS A 62 -6.66 0.38 -11.23
CA HIS A 62 -7.11 -0.14 -12.52
C HIS A 62 -6.71 0.92 -13.55
N ARG A 63 -5.76 0.58 -14.43
CA ARG A 63 -5.28 1.51 -15.46
C ARG A 63 -6.51 1.85 -16.29
N VAL A 64 -7.15 2.99 -16.02
CA VAL A 64 -8.19 3.52 -16.90
C VAL A 64 -7.49 3.67 -18.24
N GLY A 65 -7.96 2.89 -19.20
CA GLY A 65 -7.26 2.57 -20.43
C GLY A 65 -6.65 3.82 -21.04
N ARG A 66 -5.36 3.74 -21.35
CA ARG A 66 -4.73 4.68 -22.27
C ARG A 66 -5.50 4.56 -23.58
N ARG A 67 -6.39 5.53 -23.85
CA ARG A 67 -7.15 5.61 -25.11
C ARG A 67 -6.14 5.49 -26.25
N PRO A 68 -6.27 4.49 -27.16
CA PRO A 68 -5.37 4.41 -28.30
C PRO A 68 -5.52 5.70 -29.12
N PRO A 69 -4.43 6.27 -29.66
CA PRO A 69 -4.54 7.40 -30.55
C PRO A 69 -5.43 6.98 -31.73
N ALA A 70 -6.44 7.79 -32.03
CA ALA A 70 -7.31 7.57 -33.17
C ALA A 70 -6.43 7.46 -34.42
N SER A 71 -6.50 6.32 -35.11
CA SER A 71 -5.91 6.14 -36.43
C SER A 71 -6.42 7.25 -37.34
N ARG A 72 -5.54 8.20 -37.68
CA ARG A 72 -5.75 9.11 -38.81
C ARG A 72 -5.24 8.41 -40.06
N GLU A 73 -6.04 7.46 -40.55
CA GLU A 73 -6.03 7.10 -41.96
C GLU A 73 -7.15 7.89 -42.62
N ALA A 74 -6.77 8.81 -43.52
CA ALA A 74 -7.51 9.30 -44.68
C ALA A 74 -7.09 10.75 -44.94
N ASP A 75 -6.03 10.91 -45.74
CA ASP A 75 -6.02 11.86 -46.85
C ASP A 75 -4.83 11.48 -47.76
N ARG A 76 -5.06 10.41 -48.53
CA ARG A 76 -4.60 10.38 -49.91
C ARG A 76 -5.77 10.96 -50.71
N GLU A 77 -5.59 12.13 -51.30
CA GLU A 77 -5.67 12.35 -52.75
C GLU A 77 -5.10 13.71 -53.12
#